data_AF-A0AAW0MP47-F1
#
_entry.id   AF-A0AAW0MP47-F1
#
_cell.length_a   1.000
_cell.length_b   1.000
_cell.length_c   1.000
_cell.angle_alpha   90.00
_cell.angle_beta   90.00
_cell.angle_gamma   90.00
#
_symmetry.space_group_name_H-M   'P 1'
#
loop_
_entity.id
_entity.type
_entity.pdbx_description
1 polymer ?
#
loop_
_entity_poly.entity_id
_entity_poly.type
_entity_poly.pdbx_seq_one_letter_code
_entity_poly.pdbx_strand_id
1 'polypeptide(L)'
;MREEKRREEERRGKEEKGRERREEKRREGERREKRRGGKEGERRGEEGEKRKGEKGEKGKRRGKRGEKGKEERRGEEERRREKGRERSGERRRGERRGGEEREKERREGEREREKRKGEKERGERERREGERRVFVRVLRFMCFACYLHVGRLRLQFAQACSKRVLSVFTFMLDASDSSCSGGWSWSAALSQGEFLHLQHLHCLSSWSVDAMTESLT
;
A
#
# COMPACT_ATOMS: atom_id res chain seq x y z
N MET A 1 12.59 -14.29 -21.27
CA MET A 1 11.59 -14.68 -22.30
C MET A 1 10.34 -15.36 -21.70
N ARG A 2 10.38 -16.61 -21.20
CA ARG A 2 9.16 -17.28 -20.67
C ARG A 2 8.59 -16.63 -19.40
N GLU A 3 9.44 -16.18 -18.49
CA GLU A 3 9.01 -15.54 -17.24
C GLU A 3 8.40 -14.15 -17.46
N GLU A 4 8.91 -13.41 -18.45
CA GLU A 4 8.41 -12.08 -18.82
C GLU A 4 6.99 -12.15 -19.39
N LYS A 5 6.72 -13.13 -20.27
CA LYS A 5 5.36 -13.41 -20.76
C LYS A 5 4.39 -13.72 -19.62
N ARG A 6 4.81 -14.53 -18.64
CA ARG A 6 3.96 -14.85 -17.47
C ARG A 6 3.65 -13.61 -16.62
N ARG A 7 4.62 -12.72 -16.42
CA ARG A 7 4.43 -11.46 -15.68
C ARG A 7 3.51 -10.50 -16.45
N GLU A 8 3.59 -10.48 -17.77
CA GLU A 8 2.71 -9.66 -18.61
C GLU A 8 1.27 -10.18 -18.58
N GLU A 9 1.06 -11.50 -18.68
CA GLU A 9 -0.26 -12.13 -18.53
C GLU A 9 -0.86 -11.85 -17.15
N GLU A 10 -0.06 -11.92 -16.09
CA GLU A 10 -0.53 -11.59 -14.73
C GLU A 10 -0.94 -10.12 -14.59
N ARG A 11 -0.21 -9.20 -15.24
CA ARG A 11 -0.58 -7.77 -15.28
C ARG A 11 -1.88 -7.54 -16.04
N ARG A 12 -2.04 -8.17 -17.21
CA ARG A 12 -3.27 -8.08 -18.01
C ARG A 12 -4.47 -8.63 -17.23
N GLY A 13 -4.32 -9.78 -16.57
CA GLY A 13 -5.38 -10.37 -15.75
C GLY A 13 -5.75 -9.52 -14.52
N LYS A 14 -4.79 -8.82 -13.91
CA LYS A 14 -5.08 -7.86 -12.83
C LYS A 14 -5.81 -6.61 -13.36
N GLU A 15 -5.44 -6.13 -14.53
CA GLU A 15 -6.09 -4.97 -15.16
C GLU A 15 -7.52 -5.29 -15.57
N GLU A 16 -7.76 -6.45 -16.18
CA GLU A 16 -9.08 -6.94 -16.57
C GLU A 16 -10.03 -7.09 -15.38
N LYS A 17 -9.59 -7.78 -14.31
CA LYS A 17 -10.33 -7.86 -13.04
C LYS A 17 -10.60 -6.48 -12.42
N GLY A 18 -9.69 -5.53 -12.62
CA GLY A 18 -9.86 -4.15 -12.20
C GLY A 18 -10.96 -3.42 -12.97
N ARG A 19 -11.04 -3.63 -14.30
CA ARG A 19 -12.08 -3.07 -15.17
C ARG A 19 -13.45 -3.66 -14.84
N GLU A 20 -13.56 -4.97 -14.68
CA GLU A 20 -14.81 -5.65 -14.28
C GLU A 20 -15.37 -5.10 -12.96
N ARG A 21 -14.52 -4.99 -11.93
CA ARG A 21 -14.92 -4.42 -10.62
C ARG A 21 -15.39 -2.98 -10.70
N ARG A 22 -14.81 -2.17 -11.61
CA ARG A 22 -15.23 -0.78 -11.82
C ARG A 22 -16.60 -0.73 -12.51
N GLU A 23 -16.81 -1.59 -13.50
CA GLU A 23 -18.08 -1.67 -14.22
C GLU A 23 -19.22 -2.19 -13.33
N GLU A 24 -18.96 -3.20 -12.51
CA GLU A 24 -19.91 -3.71 -11.52
C GLU A 24 -20.34 -2.62 -10.53
N LYS A 25 -19.39 -1.86 -9.98
CA LYS A 25 -19.67 -0.72 -9.11
C LYS A 25 -20.50 0.36 -9.79
N ARG A 26 -20.24 0.64 -11.07
CA ARG A 26 -21.03 1.60 -11.87
C ARG A 26 -22.47 1.11 -12.02
N ARG A 27 -22.67 -0.16 -12.40
CA ARG A 27 -24.00 -0.77 -12.51
C ARG A 27 -24.74 -0.79 -11.17
N GLU A 28 -24.05 -1.04 -10.06
CA GLU A 28 -24.64 -0.98 -8.72
C GLU A 28 -25.05 0.45 -8.34
N GLY A 29 -24.22 1.45 -8.68
CA GLY A 29 -24.52 2.87 -8.51
C GLY A 29 -25.80 3.28 -9.23
N GLU A 30 -25.93 2.93 -10.52
CA GLU A 30 -27.11 3.23 -11.33
C GLU A 30 -28.38 2.55 -10.77
N ARG A 31 -28.27 1.31 -10.27
CA ARG A 31 -29.38 0.61 -9.59
C ARG A 31 -29.81 1.33 -8.30
N ARG A 32 -28.86 1.83 -7.51
CA ARG A 32 -29.15 2.59 -6.28
C ARG A 32 -29.80 3.93 -6.59
N GLU A 33 -29.35 4.61 -7.64
CA GLU A 33 -29.91 5.89 -8.06
C GLU A 33 -31.36 5.75 -8.53
N LYS A 34 -31.66 4.75 -9.38
CA LYS A 34 -33.04 4.44 -9.78
C LYS A 34 -33.96 4.16 -8.58
N ARG A 35 -33.48 3.43 -7.57
CA ARG A 35 -34.23 3.17 -6.33
C ARG A 35 -34.48 4.43 -5.49
N ARG A 36 -33.58 5.42 -5.54
CA ARG A 36 -33.74 6.70 -4.83
C ARG A 36 -34.72 7.62 -5.54
N GLY A 37 -34.61 7.75 -6.87
CA GLY A 37 -35.52 8.57 -7.67
C GLY A 37 -36.98 8.13 -7.56
N GLY A 38 -37.25 6.81 -7.50
CA GLY A 38 -38.61 6.29 -7.30
C GLY A 38 -39.25 6.71 -5.98
N LYS A 39 -38.50 6.69 -4.87
CA LYS A 39 -39.03 7.06 -3.54
C LYS A 39 -39.27 8.56 -3.37
N GLU A 40 -38.49 9.42 -4.04
CA GLU A 40 -38.74 10.86 -4.04
C GLU A 40 -39.94 11.26 -4.89
N GLY A 41 -40.18 10.56 -6.01
CA GLY A 41 -41.38 10.75 -6.84
C GLY A 41 -42.68 10.41 -6.10
N GLU A 42 -42.71 9.29 -5.38
CA GLU A 42 -43.88 8.83 -4.61
C GLU A 42 -44.28 9.83 -3.51
N ARG A 43 -43.31 10.37 -2.77
CA ARG A 43 -43.57 11.35 -1.71
C ARG A 43 -44.11 12.69 -2.24
N ARG A 44 -43.65 13.12 -3.42
CA ARG A 44 -44.17 14.35 -4.06
C ARG A 44 -45.59 14.18 -4.59
N GLY A 45 -45.99 12.97 -5.00
CA GLY A 45 -47.35 12.65 -5.40
C GLY A 45 -48.35 12.80 -4.25
N GLU A 46 -48.05 12.19 -3.09
CA GLU A 46 -48.94 12.21 -1.92
C GLU A 46 -49.10 13.62 -1.29
N GLU A 47 -48.04 14.43 -1.27
CA GLU A 47 -48.16 15.82 -0.79
C GLU A 47 -48.93 16.73 -1.75
N GLY A 48 -48.89 16.44 -3.06
CA GLY A 48 -49.62 17.18 -4.09
C GLY A 48 -51.14 17.00 -3.98
N GLU A 49 -51.62 15.78 -3.73
CA GLU A 49 -53.06 15.50 -3.59
C GLU A 49 -53.65 16.11 -2.31
N LYS A 50 -52.95 16.02 -1.17
CA LYS A 50 -53.42 16.64 0.09
C LYS A 50 -53.59 18.15 -0.04
N ARG A 51 -52.71 18.83 -0.79
CA ARG A 51 -52.83 20.29 -1.05
C ARG A 51 -53.99 20.67 -1.97
N LYS A 52 -54.43 19.80 -2.89
CA LYS A 52 -55.61 20.07 -3.73
C LYS A 52 -56.93 19.85 -2.97
N GLY A 53 -56.98 18.87 -2.05
CA GLY A 53 -58.15 18.64 -1.19
C GLY A 53 -58.48 19.83 -0.27
N GLU A 54 -57.47 20.41 0.40
CA GLU A 54 -57.71 21.51 1.35
C GLU A 54 -58.10 22.86 0.69
N LYS A 55 -57.77 23.07 -0.59
CA LYS A 55 -58.21 24.28 -1.32
C LYS A 55 -59.67 24.19 -1.76
N GLY A 56 -60.23 23.00 -1.91
CA GLY A 56 -61.64 22.80 -2.31
C GLY A 56 -62.66 23.14 -1.22
N GLU A 57 -62.34 22.91 0.06
CA GLU A 57 -63.29 23.17 1.16
C GLU A 57 -63.29 24.62 1.67
N LYS A 58 -62.19 25.37 1.51
CA LYS A 58 -62.14 26.79 1.95
C LYS A 58 -62.93 27.75 1.04
N GLY A 59 -63.36 27.31 -0.15
CA GLY A 59 -64.11 28.14 -1.11
C GLY A 59 -65.61 28.30 -0.83
N LYS A 60 -66.25 27.41 -0.05
CA LYS A 60 -67.72 27.39 0.13
C LYS A 60 -68.27 28.09 1.39
N ARG A 61 -67.42 28.68 2.25
CA ARG A 61 -67.85 29.31 3.53
C ARG A 61 -67.69 30.84 3.60
N ARG A 62 -67.60 31.54 2.47
CA ARG A 62 -67.68 33.02 2.42
C ARG A 62 -68.99 33.44 1.76
N GLY A 63 -70.07 33.35 2.52
CA GLY A 63 -71.35 33.93 2.14
C GLY A 63 -72.24 34.07 3.36
N LYS A 64 -72.66 35.31 3.65
CA LYS A 64 -73.66 35.72 4.65
C LYS A 64 -73.24 35.74 6.13
N ARG A 65 -72.78 36.91 6.58
CA ARG A 65 -73.27 37.69 7.73
C ARG A 65 -72.37 38.92 7.84
N GLY A 66 -72.81 40.12 7.45
CA GLY A 66 -74.06 40.74 7.89
C GLY A 66 -73.74 41.48 9.17
N GLU A 67 -73.61 42.80 9.04
CA GLU A 67 -73.27 43.78 10.04
C GLU A 67 -74.02 43.60 11.35
N LYS A 68 -73.28 43.41 12.46
CA LYS A 68 -73.60 43.84 13.84
C LYS A 68 -72.56 43.23 14.78
N GLY A 69 -72.07 44.02 15.74
CA GLY A 69 -71.17 43.56 16.80
C GLY A 69 -69.74 44.11 16.69
N LYS A 70 -69.58 45.43 16.73
CA LYS A 70 -68.28 46.11 16.81
C LYS A 70 -67.72 46.19 18.24
N GLU A 71 -68.42 45.69 19.27
CA GLU A 71 -68.02 45.87 20.67
C GLU A 71 -67.58 44.59 21.41
N GLU A 72 -67.98 43.39 20.98
CA GLU A 72 -67.51 42.13 21.59
C GLU A 72 -66.18 41.61 21.01
N ARG A 73 -65.67 42.22 19.93
CA ARG A 73 -64.47 41.73 19.22
C ARG A 73 -63.13 42.04 19.89
N ARG A 74 -63.07 42.95 20.88
CA ARG A 74 -61.81 43.26 21.57
C ARG A 74 -61.41 42.21 22.62
N GLY A 75 -62.37 41.58 23.30
CA GLY A 75 -62.08 40.55 24.31
C GLY A 75 -61.64 39.19 23.73
N GLU A 76 -62.12 38.82 22.54
CA GLU A 76 -61.75 37.56 21.89
C GLU A 76 -60.38 37.62 21.19
N GLU A 77 -59.97 38.80 20.72
CA GLU A 77 -58.66 39.00 20.09
C GLU A 77 -57.52 38.94 21.12
N GLU A 78 -57.76 39.39 22.35
CA GLU A 78 -56.78 39.33 23.44
C GLU A 78 -56.58 37.88 23.94
N ARG A 79 -57.65 37.12 24.15
CA ARG A 79 -57.57 35.67 24.47
C ARG A 79 -56.92 34.84 23.36
N ARG A 80 -57.07 35.23 22.08
CA ARG A 80 -56.36 34.57 20.96
C ARG A 80 -54.87 34.93 20.92
N ARG A 81 -54.49 36.16 21.25
CA ARG A 81 -53.07 36.57 21.34
C ARG A 81 -52.36 35.89 22.52
N GLU A 82 -53.06 35.66 23.62
CA GLU A 82 -52.50 34.96 24.79
C GLU A 82 -52.28 33.47 24.52
N LYS A 83 -53.28 32.76 23.96
CA LYS A 83 -53.11 31.35 23.52
C LYS A 83 -52.08 31.17 22.39
N GLY A 84 -51.89 32.18 21.54
CA GLY A 84 -50.86 32.19 20.50
C GLY A 84 -49.43 32.29 21.06
N ARG A 85 -49.25 32.99 22.18
CA ARG A 85 -47.95 33.13 22.85
C ARG A 85 -47.53 31.86 23.60
N GLU A 86 -48.47 31.16 24.25
CA GLU A 86 -48.17 29.86 24.90
C GLU A 86 -47.74 28.79 23.90
N ARG A 87 -48.43 28.66 22.75
CA ARG A 87 -48.04 27.69 21.69
C ARG A 87 -46.73 28.03 20.99
N SER A 88 -46.36 29.31 20.91
CA SER A 88 -45.08 29.75 20.33
C SER A 88 -43.90 29.50 21.27
N GLY A 89 -44.12 29.60 22.59
CA GLY A 89 -43.13 29.25 23.62
C GLY A 89 -42.78 27.76 23.65
N GLU A 90 -43.78 26.88 23.48
CA GLU A 90 -43.55 25.43 23.46
C GLU A 90 -42.81 24.94 22.21
N ARG A 91 -43.14 25.49 21.02
CA ARG A 91 -42.43 25.14 19.77
C ARG A 91 -40.95 25.56 19.78
N ARG A 92 -40.62 26.72 20.39
CA ARG A 92 -39.22 27.17 20.51
C ARG A 92 -38.38 26.34 21.50
N ARG A 93 -38.99 25.67 22.48
CA ARG A 93 -38.29 24.73 23.38
C ARG A 93 -38.05 23.35 22.75
N GLY A 94 -38.91 22.91 21.83
CA GLY A 94 -38.73 21.63 21.12
C GLY A 94 -37.59 21.62 20.10
N GLU A 95 -37.35 22.72 19.38
CA GLU A 95 -36.31 22.79 18.34
C GLU A 95 -34.87 22.83 18.88
N ARG A 96 -34.66 23.31 20.12
CA ARG A 96 -33.31 23.35 20.73
C ARG A 96 -32.80 21.97 21.17
N ARG A 97 -33.68 21.02 21.51
CA ARG A 97 -33.25 19.66 21.93
C ARG A 97 -32.88 18.75 20.75
N GLY A 98 -33.49 18.93 19.57
CA GLY A 98 -33.19 18.11 18.39
C GLY A 98 -31.89 18.47 17.66
N GLY A 99 -31.34 19.67 17.89
CA GLY A 99 -30.06 20.11 17.31
C GLY A 99 -28.85 19.46 17.98
N GLU A 100 -28.85 19.36 19.31
CA GLU A 100 -27.74 18.80 20.08
C GLU A 100 -27.55 17.30 19.83
N GLU A 101 -28.63 16.52 19.69
CA GLU A 101 -28.53 15.09 19.36
C GLU A 101 -27.91 14.87 17.97
N ARG A 102 -28.30 15.67 16.97
CA ARG A 102 -27.73 15.59 15.62
C ARG A 102 -26.27 16.02 15.57
N GLU A 103 -25.87 17.00 16.38
CA GLU A 103 -24.47 17.42 16.47
C GLU A 103 -23.60 16.37 17.18
N LYS A 104 -24.14 15.71 18.21
CA LYS A 104 -23.48 14.62 18.92
C LYS A 104 -23.27 13.41 18.01
N GLU A 105 -24.27 13.03 17.22
CA GLU A 105 -24.20 11.94 16.23
C GLU A 105 -23.16 12.23 15.13
N ARG A 106 -23.07 13.50 14.68
CA ARG A 106 -22.02 13.94 13.74
C ARG A 106 -20.62 13.80 14.35
N ARG A 107 -20.41 14.25 15.59
CA ARG A 107 -19.12 14.17 16.28
C ARG A 107 -18.70 12.73 16.53
N GLU A 108 -19.63 11.83 16.85
CA GLU A 108 -19.35 10.40 16.99
C GLU A 108 -18.97 9.77 15.65
N GLY A 109 -19.67 10.11 14.57
CA GLY A 109 -19.33 9.65 13.22
C GLY A 109 -17.96 10.13 12.73
N GLU A 110 -17.54 11.35 13.07
CA GLU A 110 -16.19 11.85 12.77
C GLU A 110 -15.11 11.12 13.57
N ARG A 111 -15.33 10.90 14.88
CA ARG A 111 -14.40 10.11 15.72
C ARG A 111 -14.25 8.68 15.22
N GLU A 112 -15.33 8.06 14.78
CA GLU A 112 -15.27 6.69 14.24
C GLU A 112 -14.49 6.65 12.90
N ARG A 113 -14.66 7.67 12.06
CA ARG A 113 -13.87 7.81 10.82
C ARG A 113 -12.39 8.03 11.09
N GLU A 114 -12.03 8.85 12.08
CA GLU A 114 -10.64 9.03 12.48
C GLU A 114 -10.02 7.74 13.02
N LYS A 115 -10.72 7.02 13.91
CA LYS A 115 -10.26 5.72 14.40
C LYS A 115 -9.99 4.74 13.26
N ARG A 116 -10.91 4.62 12.30
CA ARG A 116 -10.74 3.76 11.12
C ARG A 116 -9.57 4.18 10.23
N LYS A 117 -9.27 5.48 10.12
CA LYS A 117 -8.08 5.97 9.40
C LYS A 117 -6.80 5.60 10.15
N GLY A 118 -6.75 5.83 11.47
CA GLY A 118 -5.60 5.50 12.31
C GLY A 118 -5.29 3.99 12.31
N GLU A 119 -6.32 3.14 12.37
CA GLU A 119 -6.15 1.68 12.27
C GLU A 119 -5.59 1.25 10.90
N LYS A 120 -6.06 1.86 9.81
CA LYS A 120 -5.53 1.59 8.47
C LYS A 120 -4.07 2.00 8.33
N GLU A 121 -3.72 3.21 8.78
CA GLU A 121 -2.34 3.70 8.73
C GLU A 121 -1.41 2.83 9.59
N ARG A 122 -1.87 2.41 10.77
CA ARG A 122 -1.12 1.48 11.62
C ARG A 122 -0.93 0.12 10.95
N GLY A 123 -1.97 -0.43 10.33
CA GLY A 123 -1.89 -1.69 9.60
C GLY A 123 -0.96 -1.61 8.39
N GLU A 124 -0.97 -0.51 7.64
CA GLU A 124 -0.02 -0.28 6.54
C GLU A 124 1.42 -0.17 7.03
N ARG A 125 1.64 0.51 8.15
CA ARG A 125 2.97 0.63 8.77
C ARG A 125 3.50 -0.73 9.21
N GLU A 126 2.70 -1.52 9.93
CA GLU A 126 3.08 -2.86 10.36
C GLU A 126 3.39 -3.78 9.15
N ARG A 127 2.60 -3.66 8.08
CA ARG A 127 2.86 -4.41 6.83
C ARG A 127 4.19 -4.03 6.19
N ARG A 128 4.50 -2.73 6.08
CA ARG A 128 5.79 -2.25 5.55
C ARG A 128 6.96 -2.70 6.42
N GLU A 129 6.81 -2.67 7.73
CA GLU A 129 7.83 -3.18 8.66
C GLU A 129 8.03 -4.69 8.50
N GLY A 130 6.96 -5.46 8.29
CA GLY A 130 7.01 -6.88 7.95
C GLY A 130 7.76 -7.15 6.65
N GLU A 131 7.43 -6.43 5.57
CA GLU A 131 8.10 -6.54 4.27
C GLU A 131 9.59 -6.19 4.38
N ARG A 132 9.95 -5.16 5.14
CA ARG A 132 11.35 -4.79 5.40
C ARG A 132 12.11 -5.89 6.15
N ARG A 133 11.49 -6.54 7.15
CA ARG A 133 12.11 -7.67 7.87
C ARG A 133 12.37 -8.85 6.94
N VAL A 134 11.43 -9.16 6.05
CA VAL A 134 11.61 -10.22 5.05
C VAL A 134 12.74 -9.87 4.09
N PHE A 135 12.77 -8.62 3.59
CA PHE A 135 13.83 -8.16 2.69
C PHE A 135 15.22 -8.28 3.33
N VAL A 136 15.39 -7.85 4.58
CA VAL A 136 16.67 -7.97 5.30
C VAL A 136 17.09 -9.43 5.48
N ARG A 137 16.13 -10.35 5.76
CA ARG A 137 16.43 -11.78 5.85
C ARG A 137 16.89 -12.37 4.52
N VAL A 138 16.21 -12.01 3.42
CA VAL A 138 16.60 -12.45 2.06
C VAL A 138 17.98 -11.91 1.70
N LEU A 139 18.24 -10.63 1.96
CA LEU A 139 19.54 -10.01 1.70
C LEU A 139 20.66 -10.71 2.49
N ARG A 140 20.44 -10.98 3.78
CA ARG A 140 21.40 -11.73 4.61
C ARG A 140 21.67 -13.12 4.05
N PHE A 141 20.64 -13.84 3.62
CA PHE A 141 20.79 -15.15 3.00
C PHE A 141 21.61 -15.08 1.70
N MET A 142 21.34 -14.09 0.84
CA MET A 142 22.10 -13.86 -0.39
C MET A 142 23.58 -13.57 -0.09
N CYS A 143 23.88 -12.69 0.88
CA CYS A 143 25.25 -12.41 1.29
C CYS A 143 25.96 -13.68 1.81
N PHE A 144 25.28 -14.49 2.61
CA PHE A 144 25.83 -15.76 3.11
C PHE A 144 26.09 -16.75 1.97
N ALA A 145 25.16 -16.88 1.02
CA ALA A 145 25.34 -17.73 -0.15
C ALA A 145 26.54 -17.28 -1.01
N CYS A 146 26.69 -15.97 -1.23
CA CYS A 146 27.86 -15.41 -1.92
C CYS A 146 29.16 -15.71 -1.19
N TYR A 147 29.20 -15.56 0.14
CA TYR A 147 30.37 -15.89 0.94
C TYR A 147 30.77 -17.36 0.81
N LEU A 148 29.82 -18.28 0.91
CA LEU A 148 30.07 -19.71 0.70
C LEU A 148 30.55 -20.01 -0.72
N HIS A 149 30.01 -19.34 -1.73
CA HIS A 149 30.43 -19.52 -3.11
C HIS A 149 31.88 -19.06 -3.33
N VAL A 150 32.25 -17.89 -2.82
CA VAL A 150 33.64 -17.39 -2.86
C VAL A 150 34.57 -18.33 -2.09
N GLY A 151 34.16 -18.83 -0.92
CA GLY A 151 34.92 -19.82 -0.16
C GLY A 151 35.18 -21.10 -0.96
N ARG A 152 34.17 -21.62 -1.67
CA ARG A 152 34.31 -22.78 -2.54
C ARG A 152 35.27 -22.52 -3.71
N LEU A 153 35.18 -21.36 -4.35
CA LEU A 153 36.09 -20.98 -5.43
C LEU A 153 37.55 -20.89 -4.93
N ARG A 154 37.76 -20.29 -3.75
CA ARG A 154 39.09 -20.24 -3.11
C ARG A 154 39.65 -21.63 -2.81
N LEU A 155 38.82 -22.53 -2.29
CA LEU A 155 39.23 -23.90 -2.01
C LEU A 155 39.59 -24.66 -3.30
N GLN A 156 38.79 -24.51 -4.35
CA GLN A 156 39.07 -25.10 -5.66
C GLN A 156 40.37 -24.56 -6.26
N PHE A 157 40.61 -23.26 -6.14
CA PHE A 157 41.85 -22.63 -6.59
C PHE A 157 43.06 -23.15 -5.80
N ALA A 158 42.97 -23.20 -4.46
CA ALA A 158 44.02 -23.76 -3.62
C ALA A 158 44.34 -25.23 -3.97
N GLN A 159 43.31 -26.04 -4.21
CA GLN A 159 43.49 -27.42 -4.66
C GLN A 159 44.17 -27.49 -6.03
N ALA A 160 43.77 -26.66 -6.99
CA ALA A 160 44.40 -26.61 -8.31
C ALA A 160 45.88 -26.19 -8.22
N CYS A 161 46.20 -25.20 -7.40
CA CYS A 161 47.57 -24.78 -7.12
C CYS A 161 48.40 -25.90 -6.49
N SER A 162 47.89 -26.56 -5.44
CA SER A 162 48.61 -27.67 -4.79
C SER A 162 48.90 -28.82 -5.75
N LYS A 163 47.96 -29.16 -6.65
CA LYS A 163 48.15 -30.20 -7.66
C LYS A 163 49.25 -29.84 -8.65
N ARG A 164 49.30 -28.59 -9.11
CA ARG A 164 50.37 -28.11 -10.00
C ARG A 164 51.73 -28.10 -9.31
N VAL A 165 51.82 -27.61 -8.08
CA VAL A 165 53.06 -27.60 -7.30
C VAL A 165 53.58 -29.03 -7.08
N LEU A 166 52.70 -29.96 -6.71
CA LEU A 166 53.07 -31.37 -6.57
C LEU A 166 53.52 -31.98 -7.91
N SER A 167 52.84 -31.69 -9.02
CA SER A 167 53.24 -32.17 -10.35
C SER A 167 54.62 -31.67 -10.77
N VAL A 168 54.94 -30.41 -10.49
CA VAL A 168 56.28 -29.84 -10.76
C VAL A 168 57.33 -30.48 -9.84
N PHE A 169 56.99 -30.67 -8.57
CA PHE A 169 57.89 -31.31 -7.60
C PHE A 169 58.18 -32.77 -7.97
N THR A 170 57.17 -33.55 -8.36
CA THR A 170 57.37 -34.93 -8.82
C THR A 170 58.19 -34.99 -10.09
N PHE A 171 57.99 -34.05 -11.03
CA PHE A 171 58.82 -33.95 -12.24
C PHE A 171 60.29 -33.64 -11.90
N MET A 172 60.55 -32.74 -10.95
CA MET A 172 61.91 -32.45 -10.49
C MET A 172 62.58 -33.66 -9.80
N LEU A 173 61.82 -34.45 -9.03
CA LEU A 173 62.34 -35.68 -8.42
C LEU A 173 62.68 -36.74 -9.48
N ASP A 174 61.77 -36.98 -10.43
CA ASP A 174 61.98 -37.94 -11.52
C ASP A 174 63.19 -37.55 -12.40
N ALA A 175 63.34 -36.26 -12.70
CA ALA A 175 64.51 -35.74 -13.41
C ALA A 175 65.82 -35.90 -12.61
N SER A 176 65.76 -35.81 -11.28
CA SER A 176 66.93 -36.01 -10.41
C SER A 176 67.40 -37.45 -10.41
N ASP A 177 66.47 -38.41 -10.34
CA ASP A 177 66.79 -39.85 -10.39
C ASP A 177 67.33 -40.26 -11.77
N SER A 178 66.82 -39.66 -12.86
CA SER A 178 67.35 -39.84 -14.22
C SER A 178 68.76 -39.26 -14.43
N SER A 179 69.24 -38.37 -13.56
CA SER A 179 70.53 -37.67 -13.72
C SER A 179 71.73 -38.45 -13.17
N CYS A 180 71.52 -39.59 -12.50
CA CYS A 180 72.61 -40.41 -11.96
C CYS A 180 73.41 -41.19 -13.01
N SER A 181 73.02 -41.19 -14.30
CA SER A 181 73.79 -41.85 -15.37
C SER A 181 74.61 -40.91 -16.27
N GLY A 182 74.63 -39.60 -16.02
CA GLY A 182 75.47 -38.66 -16.77
C GLY A 182 75.46 -37.27 -16.15
N GLY A 183 76.62 -36.76 -15.74
CA GLY A 183 76.76 -35.50 -15.00
C GLY A 183 76.36 -34.27 -15.82
N TRP A 184 75.09 -33.87 -15.77
CA TRP A 184 74.60 -32.64 -16.37
C TRP A 184 74.55 -31.52 -15.32
N SER A 185 75.23 -30.43 -15.64
CA SER A 185 75.24 -29.18 -14.88
C SER A 185 73.85 -28.53 -14.94
N TRP A 186 73.19 -28.42 -13.78
CA TRP A 186 71.86 -27.81 -13.62
C TRP A 186 71.81 -26.33 -14.03
N SER A 187 72.96 -25.71 -14.27
CA SER A 187 73.11 -24.31 -14.65
C SER A 187 72.55 -23.96 -16.04
N ALA A 188 72.24 -24.94 -16.90
CA ALA A 188 71.80 -24.69 -18.27
C ALA A 188 70.29 -24.86 -18.53
N ALA A 189 69.54 -25.50 -17.62
CA ALA A 189 68.16 -25.92 -17.91
C ALA A 189 67.07 -24.93 -17.45
N LEU A 190 67.37 -24.00 -16.55
CA LEU A 190 66.45 -22.92 -16.20
C LEU A 190 66.65 -21.77 -17.18
N SER A 191 65.97 -21.84 -18.33
CA SER A 191 65.88 -20.70 -19.23
C SER A 191 65.33 -19.49 -18.44
N GLN A 192 65.99 -18.34 -18.56
CA GLN A 192 65.67 -17.11 -17.81
C GLN A 192 64.18 -16.68 -17.87
N GLY A 193 63.40 -17.20 -18.83
CA GLY A 193 61.98 -16.89 -19.00
C GLY A 193 61.07 -17.39 -17.87
N GLU A 194 61.33 -18.56 -17.29
CA GLU A 194 60.42 -19.14 -16.27
C GLU A 194 60.59 -18.49 -14.89
N PHE A 195 61.80 -18.01 -14.58
CA PHE A 195 62.08 -17.30 -13.33
C PHE A 195 61.40 -15.92 -13.30
N LEU A 196 61.39 -15.21 -14.44
CA LEU A 196 60.68 -13.94 -14.59
C LEU A 196 59.16 -14.11 -14.44
N HIS A 197 58.61 -15.23 -14.92
CA HIS A 197 57.17 -15.52 -14.80
C HIS A 197 56.74 -15.75 -13.34
N LEU A 198 57.57 -16.42 -12.55
CA LEU A 198 57.35 -16.61 -11.11
C LEU A 198 57.48 -15.29 -10.33
N GLN A 199 58.44 -14.43 -10.69
CA GLN A 199 58.62 -13.12 -10.06
C GLN A 199 57.45 -12.18 -10.35
N HIS A 200 56.90 -12.21 -11.58
CA HIS A 200 55.74 -11.41 -11.97
C HIS A 200 54.44 -11.83 -11.25
N LEU A 201 54.24 -13.15 -11.05
CA LEU A 201 53.11 -13.69 -10.29
C LEU A 201 53.15 -13.27 -8.81
N HIS A 202 54.34 -13.18 -8.23
CA HIS A 202 54.50 -12.73 -6.84
C HIS A 202 54.13 -11.24 -6.69
N CYS A 203 54.59 -10.36 -7.59
CA CYS A 203 54.24 -8.94 -7.58
C CYS A 203 52.74 -8.66 -7.80
N LEU A 204 52.06 -9.43 -8.66
CA LEU A 204 50.62 -9.25 -8.88
C LEU A 204 49.79 -9.67 -7.67
N SER A 205 50.26 -10.68 -6.91
CA SER A 205 49.58 -11.12 -5.69
C SER A 205 49.66 -10.09 -4.55
N SER A 206 50.80 -9.42 -4.37
CA SER A 206 50.98 -8.38 -3.35
C SER A 206 50.12 -7.15 -3.63
N TRP A 207 50.06 -6.71 -4.89
CA TRP A 207 49.26 -5.53 -5.27
C TRP A 207 47.75 -5.71 -5.07
N SER A 208 47.25 -6.95 -5.24
CA SER A 208 45.83 -7.25 -5.05
C SER A 208 45.39 -7.21 -3.59
N VAL A 209 46.31 -7.47 -2.65
CA VAL A 209 46.03 -7.42 -1.21
C VAL A 209 45.95 -5.98 -0.74
N ASP A 210 46.92 -5.15 -1.13
CA ASP A 210 46.99 -3.74 -0.71
C ASP A 210 45.78 -2.93 -1.21
N ALA A 211 45.35 -3.13 -2.47
CA ALA A 211 44.18 -2.46 -3.04
C ALA A 211 42.84 -2.86 -2.38
N MET A 212 42.74 -4.09 -1.85
CA MET A 212 41.56 -4.52 -1.11
C MET A 212 41.53 -3.99 0.33
N THR A 213 42.67 -3.66 0.92
CA THR A 213 42.74 -3.04 2.26
C THR A 213 42.46 -1.54 2.24
N GLU A 214 42.90 -0.80 1.21
CA GLU A 214 42.60 0.64 1.10
C GLU A 214 41.12 0.95 0.84
N SER A 215 40.35 0.00 0.31
CA SER A 215 38.91 0.18 0.06
C SER A 215 38.02 -0.09 1.27
N LEU A 216 38.61 -0.47 2.42
CA LEU A 216 37.91 -0.78 3.67
C LEU A 216 38.08 0.31 4.75
N THR A 217 38.88 1.34 4.48
CA THR A 217 39.06 2.54 5.33
C THR A 217 38.36 3.74 4.73
#